data_AF-W1J785-F1
#
_entry.id   AF-W1J785-F1
#
_cell.length_a   1.000
_cell.length_b   1.000
_cell.length_c   1.000
_cell.angle_alpha   90.00
_cell.angle_beta   90.00
_cell.angle_gamma   90.00
#
_symmetry.space_group_name_H-M   'P 1'
#
loop_
_entity.id
_entity.type
_entity.pdbx_description
1 polymer ?
#
loop_
_entity_poly.entity_id
_entity_poly.type
_entity_poly.pdbx_seq_one_letter_code
_entity_poly.pdbx_strand_id
1 'polypeptide(L)' 'MLTGYGQLHKDNLKDVDDCLLLGQVSGYHVHLTGNPYGQPDKPEWQGYRPIGI' A
#
# COMPACT_ATOMS: atom_id res chain seq x y z
N MET A 1 -17.01 1.59 -28.45
CA MET A 1 -15.66 2.20 -28.54
C MET A 1 -15.72 3.30 -29.59
N LEU A 2 -15.22 4.51 -29.30
CA LEU A 2 -15.22 5.61 -30.26
C LEU A 2 -14.04 5.42 -31.24
N THR A 3 -14.34 5.21 -32.51
CA THR A 3 -13.37 4.98 -33.59
C THR A 3 -12.66 6.29 -33.96
N GLY A 4 -11.33 6.35 -33.83
CA GLY A 4 -10.51 7.46 -34.34
C GLY A 4 -9.33 7.89 -33.47
N TYR A 5 -9.25 7.44 -32.21
CA TYR A 5 -8.13 7.75 -31.32
C TYR A 5 -7.29 6.50 -31.06
N GLY A 6 -6.11 6.43 -31.67
CA GLY A 6 -5.15 5.34 -31.53
C GLY A 6 -4.38 5.33 -30.20
N GLN A 7 -4.93 5.95 -29.15
CA GLN A 7 -4.38 5.85 -27.82
C GLN A 7 -5.41 5.12 -26.95
N LEU A 8 -5.06 3.93 -26.47
CA LEU A 8 -5.62 3.45 -25.22
C LEU A 8 -5.44 4.61 -24.24
N HIS A 9 -6.54 5.15 -23.70
CA HIS A 9 -6.44 5.86 -22.44
C HIS A 9 -5.87 4.82 -21.46
N LYS A 10 -4.54 4.80 -21.30
CA LYS A 10 -3.97 4.45 -20.01
C LYS A 10 -4.47 5.55 -19.13
N ASP A 11 -5.65 5.32 -18.54
CA ASP A 11 -6.04 6.01 -17.33
C ASP A 11 -4.81 5.90 -16.45
N ASN A 12 -4.12 7.02 -16.27
CA ASN A 12 -2.92 7.10 -15.44
C ASN A 12 -3.42 6.99 -13.99
N LEU A 13 -3.89 5.80 -13.62
CA LEU A 13 -4.41 5.45 -12.30
C LEU A 13 -3.29 5.41 -11.25
N LYS A 14 -2.04 5.68 -11.66
CA LYS A 14 -0.88 5.82 -10.78
C LYS A 14 -1.07 6.90 -9.71
N ASP A 15 -1.94 7.89 -9.98
CA ASP A 15 -2.22 9.01 -9.08
C ASP A 15 -3.47 8.76 -8.22
N VAL A 16 -4.10 7.58 -8.37
CA VAL A 16 -5.20 7.13 -7.51
C VAL A 16 -4.59 6.19 -6.47
N ASP A 17 -4.32 6.73 -5.29
CA ASP A 17 -3.84 5.93 -4.16
C ASP A 17 -4.90 4.90 -3.75
N ASP A 18 -4.54 3.62 -3.78
CA ASP A 18 -5.34 2.53 -3.20
C ASP A 18 -4.97 2.36 -1.71
N CYS A 19 -5.31 3.38 -0.92
CA CYS A 19 -5.05 3.36 0.52
C CYS A 19 -6.10 2.52 1.27
N LEU A 20 -5.64 1.52 2.02
CA LEU A 20 -6.47 0.76 2.95
C LEU A 20 -6.34 1.31 4.39
N LEU A 21 -7.47 1.68 5.00
CA LEU A 21 -7.50 2.03 6.42
C LEU A 21 -7.24 0.80 7.30
N LEU A 22 -6.13 0.80 8.04
CA LEU A 22 -5.80 -0.25 9.00
C LEU A 22 -6.45 0.02 10.38
N GLY A 23 -7.75 -0.19 10.48
CA GLY A 23 -8.48 0.00 11.75
C GLY A 23 -8.32 -1.16 12.74
N GLN A 24 -8.19 -2.40 12.23
CA GLN A 24 -8.10 -3.60 13.04
C GLN A 24 -7.19 -4.64 12.38
N VAL A 25 -6.38 -5.36 13.18
CA VAL A 25 -5.57 -6.50 12.74
C VAL A 25 -5.81 -7.68 13.68
N SER A 26 -6.22 -8.83 13.14
CA SER A 26 -6.45 -10.05 13.93
C SER A 26 -7.36 -9.88 15.16
N GLY A 27 -8.35 -8.99 15.08
CA GLY A 27 -9.27 -8.66 16.18
C GLY A 27 -8.80 -7.56 17.14
N TYR A 28 -7.62 -6.97 16.92
CA TYR A 28 -7.08 -5.87 17.74
C TYR A 28 -7.24 -4.52 17.05
N HIS A 29 -7.72 -3.51 17.78
CA HIS A 29 -7.92 -2.15 17.27
C HIS A 29 -6.62 -1.32 17.31
N VAL A 30 -6.37 -0.54 16.25
CA VAL A 30 -5.21 0.35 16.16
C VAL A 30 -5.54 1.72 16.75
N HIS A 31 -4.77 2.14 17.76
CA HIS A 31 -4.85 3.47 18.37
C HIS A 31 -3.49 4.16 18.28
N LEU A 32 -3.48 5.42 17.83
CA LEU A 32 -2.25 6.19 17.62
C LEU A 32 -1.99 7.13 18.79
N THR A 33 -0.72 7.25 19.17
CA THR A 33 -0.22 8.32 20.03
C THR A 33 1.00 8.95 19.37
N GLY A 34 1.18 10.27 19.52
CA GLY A 34 2.31 10.96 18.90
C GLY A 34 3.64 10.50 19.49
N ASN A 35 4.61 10.17 18.62
CA ASN A 35 5.97 9.83 19.03
C ASN A 35 6.94 10.96 18.59
N PRO A 36 7.45 11.78 19.51
CA PRO A 36 8.38 12.86 19.18
C PRO A 36 9.76 12.38 18.70
N TYR A 37 10.08 11.10 18.89
CA TYR A 37 11.33 10.47 18.46
C TYR A 37 11.11 9.48 17.31
N GLY A 38 10.00 9.62 16.57
CA GLY A 38 9.69 8.77 15.43
C GLY A 38 10.78 8.81 14.36
N GLN A 39 11.00 7.69 13.70
CA GLN A 39 11.92 7.56 12.57
C GLN A 39 11.19 6.85 11.42
N PRO A 40 11.60 7.07 10.15
CA PRO A 40 11.00 6.38 9.02
C PRO A 40 11.14 4.86 9.14
N ASP A 41 10.07 4.14 8.84
CA ASP A 41 10.08 2.69 8.80
C ASP A 41 11.06 2.19 7.73
N LYS A 42 11.81 1.15 8.08
CA LYS A 42 12.69 0.43 7.16
C LYS A 42 12.33 -1.05 7.22
N PRO A 43 12.43 -1.78 6.10
CA PRO A 43 12.30 -3.23 6.14
C PRO A 43 13.34 -3.80 7.12
N GLU A 44 12.89 -4.55 8.12
CA GLU A 44 13.80 -5.30 8.99
C GLU A 44 14.51 -6.42 8.22
N TRP A 45 13.85 -6.95 7.18
CA TRP A 45 14.39 -7.98 6.31
C TRP A 45 13.90 -7.82 4.86
N GLN A 46 14.75 -8.21 3.91
CA GLN A 46 14.47 -8.23 2.49
C GLN A 46 15.13 -9.46 1.85
N GLY A 47 14.35 -10.24 1.08
CA GLY A 47 14.84 -11.44 0.39
C GLY A 47 13.71 -12.40 0.05
N TYR A 48 14.04 -13.68 -0.12
CA TYR A 48 13.07 -14.76 -0.31
C TYR A 48 13.12 -15.74 0.88
N ARG A 49 11.97 -15.96 1.53
CA ARG A 49 11.82 -16.88 2.66
C ARG A 49 10.58 -17.75 2.43
N PRO A 50 10.74 -19.03 2.06
CA PRO A 50 9.62 -19.96 1.96
C PRO A 50 8.89 -20.09 3.30
N ILE A 51 7.57 -20.25 3.24
CA ILE A 51 6.74 -20.60 4.38
C ILE A 51 6.28 -22.05 4.15
N GLY A 52 6.53 -22.95 5.11
CA GLY A 52 6.01 -24.33 5.08
C GLY A 52 6.90 -25.39 4.42
N ILE A 53 8.21 -25.40 4.72
CA ILE A 53 9.07 -26.58 4.49
C ILE A 53 8.78 -27.62 5.58
#